data_AF-M0DTR1-F1
#
_entry.id   AF-M0DTR1-F1
#
_cell.length_a   1.000
_cell.length_b   1.000
_cell.length_c   1.000
_cell.angle_alpha   90.00
_cell.angle_beta   90.00
_cell.angle_gamma   90.00
#
_symmetry.space_group_name_H-M   'P 1'
#
loop_
_entity.id
_entity.type
_entity.pdbx_description
1 polymer ?
#
loop_
_entity_poly.entity_id
_entity_poly.type
_entity_poly.pdbx_seq_one_letter_code
_entity_poly.pdbx_strand_id
1 'polypeptide(L)'
;MCVIGLLLTAPLLPMAAVSAAGQTAQPEADNTVTRIHVSPNGSAQWTIRIRTRLDTDDRVTEYEAFQERFRENKSRYLDSFRQRMQGVVANAANATGREMRAVNFTASTSIQEVPRRWGIVTYQFTWTGFAAQQNDSLAVGDVFQGGFFLAANDTLEMEAPTGYEISRAEPTPASRDDGVVTWVGREDFANRHPRVVFDTTTESQQPDQQSPSPDRATSSPFGDTRPGVVLGGVLLVTLVGIAAYVGWRRRDDSSGSDQPESVNEAGDADDQTQAPAGEDAPTDDVATGGAVLTDPERVQDLLEANGGRMRQAAIADEFDWSASKTSRVIGNMVDEGTIEKLQLGRENLIEFDDADE
;
A
#
# COMPACT_ATOMS: atom_id res chain seq x y z
N MET A 1 40.68 -35.31 13.33
CA MET A 1 40.85 -34.04 12.59
C MET A 1 39.46 -33.48 12.35
N CYS A 2 39.12 -32.34 12.93
CA CYS A 2 37.81 -31.73 12.78
C CYS A 2 37.87 -30.64 11.70
N VAL A 3 36.93 -30.66 10.76
CA VAL A 3 36.75 -29.62 9.75
C VAL A 3 35.78 -28.58 10.32
N ILE A 4 36.21 -27.33 10.42
CA ILE A 4 35.40 -26.22 10.92
C ILE A 4 34.60 -25.64 9.74
N GLY A 5 33.28 -25.85 9.74
CA GLY A 5 32.36 -25.20 8.81
C GLY A 5 31.94 -23.83 9.33
N LEU A 6 32.40 -22.75 8.70
CA LEU A 6 32.05 -21.38 9.08
C LEU A 6 30.72 -20.96 8.42
N LEU A 7 29.61 -21.21 9.11
CA LEU A 7 28.28 -20.72 8.72
C LEU A 7 28.16 -19.22 9.03
N LEU A 8 28.39 -18.38 8.01
CA LEU A 8 28.10 -16.94 8.05
C LEU A 8 26.60 -16.70 7.81
N THR A 9 25.80 -16.87 8.86
CA THR A 9 24.39 -16.45 8.88
C THR A 9 24.30 -14.93 9.06
N ALA A 10 24.14 -14.20 7.96
CA ALA A 10 23.80 -12.78 8.02
C ALA A 10 22.29 -12.63 8.26
N PRO A 11 21.84 -11.99 9.37
CA PRO A 11 20.42 -11.73 9.57
C PRO A 11 19.94 -10.68 8.58
N LEU A 12 18.92 -11.01 7.80
CA LEU A 12 18.11 -10.03 7.08
C LEU A 12 17.34 -9.21 8.11
N LEU A 13 17.82 -7.99 8.38
CA LEU A 13 17.11 -7.04 9.22
C LEU A 13 15.76 -6.68 8.57
N PRO A 14 14.66 -6.57 9.35
CA PRO A 14 13.40 -6.08 8.82
C PRO A 14 13.56 -4.65 8.30
N MET A 15 12.79 -4.27 7.27
CA MET A 15 12.60 -2.85 6.90
C MET A 15 11.70 -2.12 7.92
N ALA A 16 11.98 -2.27 9.21
CA ALA A 16 11.64 -1.24 10.17
C ALA A 16 12.52 -0.01 9.90
N ALA A 17 12.00 1.19 10.17
CA ALA A 17 12.75 2.43 9.98
C ALA A 17 14.02 2.42 10.86
N VAL A 18 15.16 2.13 10.25
CA VAL A 18 16.47 2.26 10.92
C VAL A 18 16.73 3.74 11.14
N SER A 19 16.36 4.25 12.32
CA SER A 19 16.69 5.61 12.78
C SER A 19 18.18 5.73 13.08
N ALA A 20 19.00 5.63 12.03
CA ALA A 20 20.42 5.95 12.09
C ALA A 20 20.58 7.48 12.20
N ALA A 21 21.22 7.93 13.29
CA ALA A 21 21.57 9.33 13.48
C ALA A 21 22.34 9.86 12.25
N GLY A 22 21.73 10.83 11.55
CA GLY A 22 22.24 11.35 10.27
C GLY A 22 21.22 11.40 9.12
N GLN A 23 19.99 10.91 9.32
CA GLN A 23 18.92 11.06 8.33
C GLN A 23 18.47 12.53 8.20
N THR A 24 18.47 13.04 6.97
CA THR A 24 17.82 14.32 6.66
C THR A 24 16.32 14.12 6.80
N ALA A 25 15.69 14.82 7.75
CA ALA A 25 14.26 14.68 8.02
C ALA A 25 13.44 14.94 6.75
N GLN A 26 12.79 13.88 6.26
CA GLN A 26 11.68 13.99 5.32
C GLN A 26 10.41 14.35 6.12
N PRO A 27 9.47 15.10 5.53
CA PRO A 27 8.16 15.36 6.12
C PRO A 27 7.43 14.05 6.41
N GLU A 28 6.57 14.06 7.42
CA GLU A 28 5.74 12.90 7.74
C GLU A 28 4.89 12.49 6.53
N ALA A 29 4.94 11.21 6.18
CA ALA A 29 4.19 10.67 5.05
C ALA A 29 2.79 10.28 5.50
N ASP A 30 1.77 10.78 4.80
CA ASP A 30 0.38 10.37 4.95
C ASP A 30 0.13 9.02 4.27
N ASN A 31 0.73 8.82 3.08
CA ASN A 31 0.78 7.53 2.41
C ASN A 31 1.86 7.44 1.31
N THR A 32 2.19 6.22 0.90
CA THR A 32 3.11 5.89 -0.17
C THR A 32 2.39 5.14 -1.28
N VAL A 33 2.51 5.62 -2.52
CA VAL A 33 2.02 4.89 -3.71
C VAL A 33 3.22 4.36 -4.49
N THR A 34 3.40 3.05 -4.48
CA THR A 34 4.43 2.34 -5.25
C THR A 34 3.81 1.80 -6.53
N ARG A 35 4.30 2.25 -7.68
CA ARG A 35 3.95 1.68 -9.00
C ARG A 35 5.12 0.89 -9.55
N ILE A 36 4.84 -0.31 -10.04
CA ILE A 36 5.78 -1.21 -10.71
C ILE A 36 5.24 -1.46 -12.12
N HIS A 37 5.86 -0.87 -13.14
CA HIS A 37 5.54 -1.18 -14.54
C HIS A 37 6.56 -2.20 -15.06
N VAL A 38 6.08 -3.42 -15.36
CA VAL A 38 6.90 -4.52 -15.87
C VAL A 38 7.05 -4.38 -17.39
N SER A 39 8.26 -4.57 -17.92
CA SER A 39 8.56 -4.51 -19.35
C SER A 39 8.67 -5.92 -19.97
N PRO A 40 8.44 -6.09 -21.28
CA PRO A 40 8.47 -7.41 -21.95
C PRO A 40 9.79 -8.19 -21.82
N ASN A 41 10.90 -7.50 -21.51
CA ASN A 41 12.22 -8.10 -21.26
C ASN A 41 12.46 -8.52 -19.80
N GLY A 42 11.41 -8.54 -18.97
CA GLY A 42 11.50 -8.88 -17.54
C GLY A 42 12.17 -7.82 -16.66
N SER A 43 12.55 -6.65 -17.18
CA SER A 43 12.89 -5.50 -16.33
C SER A 43 11.62 -4.80 -15.81
N ALA A 44 11.72 -4.02 -14.74
CA ALA A 44 10.62 -3.20 -14.25
C ALA A 44 11.05 -1.78 -13.88
N GLN A 45 10.20 -0.81 -14.22
CA GLN A 45 10.32 0.56 -13.75
C GLN A 45 9.57 0.68 -12.42
N TRP A 46 10.32 0.89 -11.34
CA TRP A 46 9.79 1.18 -10.02
C TRP A 46 9.67 2.70 -9.82
N THR A 47 8.50 3.16 -9.37
CA THR A 47 8.19 4.56 -9.06
C THR A 47 7.50 4.63 -7.70
N ILE A 48 8.18 5.19 -6.70
CA ILE A 48 7.70 5.32 -5.32
C ILE A 48 7.33 6.78 -5.09
N ARG A 49 6.05 7.07 -4.85
CA ARG A 49 5.53 8.41 -4.54
C ARG A 49 5.16 8.48 -3.07
N ILE A 50 6.02 9.07 -2.26
CA ILE A 50 5.74 9.39 -0.85
C ILE A 50 4.95 10.68 -0.83
N ARG A 51 3.77 10.69 -0.20
CA ARG A 51 2.83 11.81 -0.21
C ARG A 51 2.63 12.34 1.21
N THR A 52 2.71 13.65 1.35
CA THR A 52 2.42 14.41 2.56
C THR A 52 1.24 15.33 2.26
N ARG A 53 0.20 15.27 3.07
CA ARG A 53 -0.98 16.15 2.93
C ARG A 53 -0.60 17.56 3.38
N LEU A 54 -1.02 18.55 2.59
CA LEU A 54 -0.75 19.97 2.84
C LEU A 54 -2.06 20.71 3.08
N ASP A 55 -2.78 20.30 4.13
CA ASP A 55 -4.08 20.81 4.56
C ASP A 55 -3.99 21.92 5.63
N THR A 56 -2.79 22.19 6.15
CA THR A 56 -2.49 23.32 7.05
C THR A 56 -1.31 24.14 6.53
N ASP A 57 -1.30 25.44 6.85
CA ASP A 57 -0.23 26.35 6.45
C ASP A 57 1.14 25.94 7.04
N ASP A 58 1.15 25.34 8.23
CA ASP A 58 2.36 24.76 8.84
C ASP A 58 2.93 23.63 7.99
N ARG A 59 2.10 22.67 7.55
CA ARG A 59 2.57 21.56 6.68
C ARG A 59 3.00 22.05 5.31
N VAL A 60 2.34 23.07 4.75
CA VAL A 60 2.80 23.75 3.51
C VAL A 60 4.20 24.32 3.72
N THR A 61 4.39 25.12 4.78
CA THR A 61 5.66 25.79 5.09
C THR A 61 6.79 24.78 5.34
N GLU A 62 6.53 23.71 6.11
CA GLU A 62 7.49 22.64 6.34
C GLU A 62 7.90 21.94 5.03
N TYR A 63 6.91 21.61 4.19
CA TYR A 63 7.15 20.89 2.95
C TYR A 63 7.89 21.75 1.92
N GLU A 64 7.59 23.04 1.80
CA GLU A 64 8.34 23.97 0.95
C GLU A 64 9.79 24.13 1.42
N ALA A 65 10.01 24.29 2.72
CA ALA A 65 11.36 24.32 3.30
C ALA A 65 12.12 23.00 3.09
N PHE A 66 11.42 21.85 3.11
CA PHE A 66 11.99 20.55 2.75
C PHE A 66 12.36 20.49 1.26
N GLN A 67 11.49 20.97 0.35
CA GLN A 67 11.78 20.97 -1.09
C GLN A 67 13.07 21.75 -1.38
N GLU A 68 13.31 22.88 -0.72
CA GLU A 68 14.53 23.66 -0.97
C GLU A 68 15.78 22.91 -0.50
N ARG A 69 15.78 22.36 0.73
CA ARG A 69 16.86 21.47 1.21
C ARG A 69 17.07 20.26 0.30
N PHE A 70 15.99 19.74 -0.31
CA PHE A 70 16.05 18.64 -1.26
C PHE A 70 16.66 19.07 -2.61
N ARG A 71 16.37 20.27 -3.12
CA ARG A 71 17.00 20.81 -4.34
C ARG A 71 18.49 21.02 -4.14
N GLU A 72 18.88 21.69 -3.05
CA GLU A 72 20.28 21.97 -2.70
C GLU A 72 21.11 20.69 -2.54
N ASN A 73 20.54 19.66 -1.88
CA ASN A 73 21.28 18.47 -1.46
C ASN A 73 20.72 17.15 -2.03
N LYS A 74 20.16 17.20 -3.25
CA LYS A 74 19.47 16.08 -3.92
C LYS A 74 20.26 14.77 -3.93
N SER A 75 21.57 14.83 -4.12
CA SER A 75 22.47 13.65 -4.11
C SER A 75 22.37 12.86 -2.81
N ARG A 76 22.38 13.53 -1.65
CA ARG A 76 22.30 12.88 -0.33
C ARG A 76 21.07 11.98 -0.19
N TYR A 77 19.91 12.47 -0.63
CA TYR A 77 18.66 11.70 -0.61
C TYR A 77 18.68 10.55 -1.62
N LEU A 78 19.11 10.85 -2.86
CA LEU A 78 19.15 9.87 -3.95
C LEU A 78 20.15 8.74 -3.71
N ASP A 79 21.31 9.04 -3.13
CA ASP A 79 22.39 8.08 -2.89
C ASP A 79 22.04 7.14 -1.73
N SER A 80 21.40 7.65 -0.67
CA SER A 80 20.86 6.81 0.42
C SER A 80 19.77 5.86 -0.09
N PHE A 81 18.83 6.36 -0.91
CA PHE A 81 17.82 5.54 -1.58
C PHE A 81 18.46 4.50 -2.51
N ARG A 82 19.44 4.91 -3.32
CA ARG A 82 20.19 4.02 -4.23
C ARG A 82 20.85 2.86 -3.49
N GLN A 83 21.60 3.15 -2.42
CA GLN A 83 22.29 2.13 -1.63
C GLN A 83 21.30 1.13 -1.03
N ARG A 84 20.18 1.60 -0.47
CA ARG A 84 19.12 0.74 0.07
C ARG A 84 18.55 -0.20 -1.00
N MET A 85 18.12 0.33 -2.13
CA MET A 85 17.52 -0.49 -3.20
C MET A 85 18.53 -1.41 -3.87
N GLN A 86 19.80 -1.00 -4.02
CA GLN A 86 20.86 -1.90 -4.49
C GLN A 86 21.06 -3.10 -3.54
N GLY A 87 20.95 -2.90 -2.22
CA GLY A 87 20.94 -3.99 -1.25
C GLY A 87 19.78 -4.97 -1.43
N VAL A 88 18.56 -4.45 -1.63
CA VAL A 88 17.35 -5.27 -1.91
C VAL A 88 17.54 -6.10 -3.18
N VAL A 89 17.96 -5.46 -4.28
CA VAL A 89 18.17 -6.15 -5.57
C VAL A 89 19.28 -7.19 -5.49
N ALA A 90 20.37 -6.91 -4.76
CA ALA A 90 21.44 -7.89 -4.54
C ALA A 90 20.98 -9.10 -3.72
N ASN A 91 20.11 -8.89 -2.72
CA ASN A 91 19.54 -9.99 -1.94
C ASN A 91 18.63 -10.89 -2.80
N ALA A 92 17.73 -10.28 -3.59
CA ALA A 92 16.86 -11.01 -4.51
C ALA A 92 17.65 -11.76 -5.60
N ALA A 93 18.72 -11.15 -6.14
CA ALA A 93 19.62 -11.81 -7.09
C ALA A 93 20.25 -13.08 -6.51
N ASN A 94 20.76 -12.99 -5.27
CA ASN A 94 21.34 -14.14 -4.57
C ASN A 94 20.31 -15.24 -4.26
N ALA A 95 19.10 -14.87 -3.86
CA ALA A 95 18.07 -15.82 -3.46
C ALA A 95 17.38 -16.53 -4.65
N THR A 96 17.32 -15.88 -5.83
CA THR A 96 16.75 -16.45 -7.06
C THR A 96 17.80 -17.04 -8.01
N GLY A 97 19.08 -16.73 -7.82
CA GLY A 97 20.17 -17.10 -8.73
C GLY A 97 20.14 -16.37 -10.07
N ARG A 98 19.37 -15.29 -10.21
CA ARG A 98 19.20 -14.51 -11.45
C ARG A 98 20.06 -13.24 -11.40
N GLU A 99 20.71 -12.89 -12.52
CA GLU A 99 21.40 -11.60 -12.62
C GLU A 99 20.40 -10.44 -12.54
N MET A 100 20.55 -9.59 -11.52
CA MET A 100 19.76 -8.38 -11.34
C MET A 100 20.63 -7.17 -11.06
N ARG A 101 20.18 -5.99 -11.49
CA ARG A 101 20.84 -4.70 -11.23
C ARG A 101 19.77 -3.63 -11.03
N ALA A 102 20.02 -2.73 -10.08
CA ALA A 102 19.24 -1.50 -9.93
C ALA A 102 20.00 -0.34 -10.59
N VAL A 103 19.36 0.34 -11.54
CA VAL A 103 19.97 1.39 -12.39
C VAL A 103 19.01 2.57 -12.59
N ASN A 104 19.46 3.63 -13.27
CA ASN A 104 18.63 4.78 -13.66
C ASN A 104 17.90 5.46 -12.49
N PHE A 105 18.57 5.56 -11.34
CA PHE A 105 18.05 6.20 -10.15
C PHE A 105 17.81 7.71 -10.35
N THR A 106 16.58 8.15 -10.14
CA THR A 106 16.20 9.56 -10.08
C THR A 106 15.36 9.84 -8.84
N ALA A 107 15.32 11.11 -8.44
CA ALA A 107 14.41 11.59 -7.41
C ALA A 107 13.96 13.02 -7.70
N SER A 108 12.75 13.39 -7.29
CA SER A 108 12.17 14.71 -7.47
C SER A 108 11.16 15.02 -6.36
N THR A 109 10.83 16.30 -6.22
CA THR A 109 9.78 16.79 -5.33
C THR A 109 8.83 17.69 -6.12
N SER A 110 7.53 17.55 -5.90
CA SER A 110 6.50 18.44 -6.43
C SER A 110 5.45 18.78 -5.36
N ILE A 111 4.62 19.77 -5.66
CA ILE A 111 3.33 20.00 -5.00
C ILE A 111 2.26 19.80 -6.07
N GLN A 112 1.26 18.98 -5.78
CA GLN A 112 0.04 18.83 -6.56
C GLN A 112 -1.06 19.62 -5.84
N GLU A 113 -1.77 20.52 -6.53
CA GLU A 113 -2.79 21.37 -5.89
C GLU A 113 -4.21 20.77 -5.89
N VAL A 114 -4.56 20.01 -6.92
CA VAL A 114 -5.93 19.55 -7.21
C VAL A 114 -5.98 18.02 -7.25
N PRO A 115 -7.04 17.34 -6.74
CA PRO A 115 -8.22 17.89 -6.06
C PRO A 115 -7.98 18.28 -4.59
N ARG A 116 -6.82 17.95 -4.03
CA ARG A 116 -6.35 18.36 -2.71
C ARG A 116 -4.86 18.68 -2.82
N ARG A 117 -4.34 19.53 -1.94
CA ARG A 117 -2.93 19.90 -1.93
C ARG A 117 -2.08 18.77 -1.31
N TRP A 118 -1.12 18.27 -2.07
CA TRP A 118 -0.20 17.20 -1.69
C TRP A 118 1.24 17.58 -2.00
N GLY A 119 2.13 17.47 -1.03
CA GLY A 119 3.55 17.36 -1.26
C GLY A 119 3.88 15.94 -1.71
N ILE A 120 4.60 15.78 -2.82
CA ILE A 120 4.99 14.47 -3.34
C ILE A 120 6.50 14.40 -3.51
N VAL A 121 7.14 13.44 -2.85
CA VAL A 121 8.53 13.02 -3.11
C VAL A 121 8.47 11.78 -3.99
N THR A 122 9.02 11.87 -5.20
CA THR A 122 9.06 10.75 -6.15
C THR A 122 10.47 10.21 -6.25
N TYR A 123 10.65 8.92 -5.98
CA TYR A 123 11.86 8.16 -6.31
C TYR A 123 11.56 7.19 -7.45
N GLN A 124 12.47 7.07 -8.42
CA GLN A 124 12.29 6.18 -9.56
C GLN A 124 13.60 5.47 -9.90
N PHE A 125 13.56 4.17 -10.18
CA PHE A 125 14.71 3.38 -10.63
C PHE A 125 14.28 2.15 -11.45
N THR A 126 15.14 1.68 -12.35
CA THR A 126 14.90 0.48 -13.14
C THR A 126 15.55 -0.73 -12.46
N TRP A 127 14.77 -1.79 -12.27
CA TRP A 127 15.25 -3.10 -11.81
C TRP A 127 15.36 -4.03 -13.02
N THR A 128 16.57 -4.41 -13.43
CA THR A 128 16.79 -5.36 -14.54
C THR A 128 16.70 -6.81 -14.04
N GLY A 129 16.07 -7.72 -14.79
CA GLY A 129 15.88 -9.10 -14.34
C GLY A 129 14.89 -9.22 -13.17
N PHE A 130 13.91 -8.32 -13.10
CA PHE A 130 12.90 -8.28 -12.06
C PHE A 130 11.93 -9.47 -12.16
N ALA A 131 11.23 -9.60 -13.27
CA ALA A 131 10.34 -10.73 -13.53
C ALA A 131 11.14 -11.94 -14.02
N ALA A 132 10.75 -13.14 -13.59
CA ALA A 132 11.21 -14.39 -14.14
C ALA A 132 10.49 -14.65 -15.48
N GLN A 133 11.24 -14.79 -16.57
CA GLN A 133 10.70 -15.11 -17.89
C GLN A 133 10.70 -16.63 -18.11
N GLN A 134 9.57 -17.19 -18.52
CA GLN A 134 9.39 -18.61 -18.85
C GLN A 134 8.50 -18.72 -20.08
N ASN A 135 9.08 -19.13 -21.22
CA ASN A 135 8.40 -19.10 -22.52
C ASN A 135 7.82 -17.69 -22.79
N ASP A 136 6.53 -17.61 -23.13
CA ASP A 136 5.78 -16.37 -23.39
C ASP A 136 5.11 -15.80 -22.12
N SER A 137 5.53 -16.25 -20.93
CA SER A 137 5.03 -15.80 -19.62
C SER A 137 6.09 -15.02 -18.83
N LEU A 138 5.67 -13.98 -18.13
CA LEU A 138 6.46 -13.25 -17.15
C LEU A 138 5.85 -13.43 -15.76
N ALA A 139 6.64 -13.88 -14.79
CA ALA A 139 6.20 -14.09 -13.41
C ALA A 139 6.98 -13.19 -12.45
N VAL A 140 6.25 -12.42 -11.63
CA VAL A 140 6.77 -11.63 -10.51
C VAL A 140 6.32 -12.27 -9.21
N GLY A 141 7.18 -12.26 -8.20
CA GLY A 141 6.89 -12.75 -6.85
C GLY A 141 8.12 -13.36 -6.18
N ASP A 142 8.97 -14.04 -6.95
CA ASP A 142 10.22 -14.64 -6.47
C ASP A 142 11.24 -13.64 -5.93
N VAL A 143 11.15 -12.37 -6.30
CA VAL A 143 11.94 -11.27 -5.75
C VAL A 143 11.54 -10.86 -4.32
N PHE A 144 10.31 -11.17 -3.87
CA PHE A 144 9.79 -10.81 -2.55
C PHE A 144 10.05 -11.91 -1.51
N GLN A 145 11.31 -12.34 -1.40
CA GLN A 145 11.69 -13.33 -0.38
C GLN A 145 11.57 -12.72 1.02
N GLY A 146 10.97 -13.47 1.95
CA GLY A 146 10.61 -12.97 3.27
C GLY A 146 9.27 -12.22 3.33
N GLY A 147 8.65 -11.96 2.18
CA GLY A 147 7.37 -11.26 2.08
C GLY A 147 7.52 -9.80 1.65
N PHE A 148 6.42 -9.05 1.73
CA PHE A 148 6.37 -7.61 1.48
C PHE A 148 5.30 -7.01 2.41
N PHE A 149 5.44 -5.76 2.83
CA PHE A 149 4.49 -5.13 3.75
C PHE A 149 3.99 -3.79 3.19
N LEU A 150 2.67 -3.60 3.23
CA LEU A 150 2.01 -2.31 2.98
C LEU A 150 1.48 -1.74 4.28
N ALA A 151 1.94 -0.54 4.63
CA ALA A 151 1.42 0.20 5.77
C ALA A 151 -0.03 0.68 5.52
N ALA A 152 -0.68 1.23 6.55
CA ALA A 152 -2.03 1.78 6.40
C ALA A 152 -2.04 2.88 5.34
N ASN A 153 -3.02 2.85 4.44
CA ASN A 153 -3.19 3.80 3.32
C ASN A 153 -2.13 3.74 2.21
N ASP A 154 -1.07 2.93 2.36
CA ASP A 154 -0.12 2.68 1.27
C ASP A 154 -0.79 1.88 0.14
N THR A 155 -0.30 2.06 -1.08
CA THR A 155 -0.86 1.42 -2.27
C THR A 155 0.26 0.84 -3.13
N LEU A 156 0.08 -0.41 -3.56
CA LEU A 156 0.91 -1.05 -4.56
C LEU A 156 0.11 -1.24 -5.85
N GLU A 157 0.61 -0.67 -6.93
CA GLU A 157 0.09 -0.83 -8.29
C GLU A 157 1.13 -1.63 -9.10
N MET A 158 0.73 -2.78 -9.69
CA MET A 158 1.58 -3.51 -10.63
C MET A 158 0.94 -3.52 -12.01
N GLU A 159 1.63 -2.94 -12.99
CA GLU A 159 1.19 -2.68 -14.36
C GLU A 159 1.86 -3.66 -15.31
N ALA A 160 1.04 -4.34 -16.11
CA ALA A 160 1.47 -5.35 -17.08
C ALA A 160 2.28 -4.74 -18.24
N PRO A 161 3.19 -5.53 -18.86
CA PRO A 161 3.86 -5.09 -20.07
C PRO A 161 2.89 -4.95 -21.24
N THR A 162 3.18 -4.03 -22.16
CA THR A 162 2.46 -3.90 -23.43
C THR A 162 2.45 -5.22 -24.20
N GLY A 163 1.27 -5.68 -24.63
CA GLY A 163 1.08 -6.96 -25.33
C GLY A 163 0.96 -8.18 -24.40
N TYR A 164 0.82 -7.96 -23.08
CA TYR A 164 0.54 -8.99 -22.10
C TYR A 164 -0.76 -8.67 -21.35
N GLU A 165 -1.48 -9.72 -20.97
CA GLU A 165 -2.55 -9.65 -19.98
C GLU A 165 -2.07 -10.21 -18.64
N ILE A 166 -2.61 -9.70 -17.54
CA ILE A 166 -2.48 -10.36 -16.25
C ILE A 166 -3.33 -11.62 -16.32
N SER A 167 -2.76 -12.79 -16.03
CA SER A 167 -3.51 -14.05 -15.89
C SER A 167 -3.80 -14.36 -14.42
N ARG A 168 -2.81 -14.23 -13.54
CA ARG A 168 -2.89 -14.52 -12.10
C ARG A 168 -2.34 -13.38 -11.26
N ALA A 169 -3.00 -13.06 -10.15
CA ALA A 169 -2.55 -12.10 -9.15
C ALA A 169 -2.94 -12.60 -7.76
N GLU A 170 -1.98 -12.71 -6.84
CA GLU A 170 -2.14 -13.29 -5.50
C GLU A 170 -1.34 -12.51 -4.44
N PRO A 171 -1.88 -12.30 -3.23
CA PRO A 171 -3.27 -12.53 -2.81
C PRO A 171 -4.23 -11.67 -3.64
N THR A 172 -5.54 -11.91 -3.50
CA THR A 172 -6.58 -11.22 -4.28
C THR A 172 -6.38 -9.69 -4.22
N PRO A 173 -6.15 -9.00 -5.34
CA PRO A 173 -5.98 -7.56 -5.34
C PRO A 173 -7.31 -6.85 -5.06
N ALA A 174 -7.22 -5.63 -4.52
CA ALA A 174 -8.37 -4.76 -4.28
C ALA A 174 -9.02 -4.27 -5.59
N SER A 175 -8.25 -4.15 -6.67
CA SER A 175 -8.76 -3.87 -8.02
C SER A 175 -7.89 -4.52 -9.11
N ARG A 176 -8.48 -4.71 -10.31
CA ARG A 176 -7.82 -5.31 -11.48
C ARG A 176 -8.44 -4.72 -12.75
N ASP A 177 -7.83 -3.66 -13.26
CA ASP A 177 -8.40 -2.78 -14.27
C ASP A 177 -7.30 -2.36 -15.27
N ASP A 178 -7.59 -2.31 -16.58
CA ASP A 178 -6.69 -1.83 -17.64
C ASP A 178 -5.24 -2.38 -17.60
N GLY A 179 -5.07 -3.65 -17.23
CA GLY A 179 -3.75 -4.30 -17.13
C GLY A 179 -2.96 -3.94 -15.87
N VAL A 180 -3.60 -3.28 -14.89
CA VAL A 180 -3.05 -2.95 -13.57
C VAL A 180 -3.75 -3.79 -12.50
N VAL A 181 -3.00 -4.29 -11.52
CA VAL A 181 -3.54 -4.83 -10.27
C VAL A 181 -3.11 -3.97 -9.09
N THR A 182 -4.05 -3.72 -8.17
CA THR A 182 -3.87 -2.80 -7.06
C THR A 182 -4.09 -3.51 -5.73
N TRP A 183 -3.15 -3.35 -4.79
CA TRP A 183 -3.34 -3.69 -3.38
C TRP A 183 -3.28 -2.41 -2.55
N VAL A 184 -4.11 -2.34 -1.51
CA VAL A 184 -4.17 -1.22 -0.56
C VAL A 184 -3.90 -1.79 0.82
N GLY A 185 -2.99 -1.17 1.58
CA GLY A 185 -2.66 -1.61 2.93
C GLY A 185 -3.75 -1.28 3.96
N ARG A 186 -3.74 -1.91 5.14
CA ARG A 186 -2.66 -2.74 5.69
C ARG A 186 -2.68 -4.16 5.15
N GLU A 187 -1.56 -4.60 4.58
CA GLU A 187 -1.40 -5.96 4.03
C GLU A 187 0.01 -6.46 4.36
N ASP A 188 0.11 -7.68 4.88
CA ASP A 188 1.38 -8.37 5.14
C ASP A 188 1.47 -9.60 4.22
N PHE A 189 2.18 -9.43 3.11
CA PHE A 189 2.28 -10.44 2.08
C PHE A 189 3.21 -11.57 2.53
N ALA A 190 2.69 -12.80 2.51
CA ALA A 190 3.48 -14.00 2.73
C ALA A 190 4.71 -14.09 1.80
N ASN A 191 5.68 -14.92 2.15
CA ASN A 191 6.89 -15.14 1.36
C ASN A 191 6.59 -15.33 -0.14
N ARG A 192 7.30 -14.59 -1.00
CA ARG A 192 7.15 -14.55 -2.47
C ARG A 192 5.84 -13.96 -3.00
N HIS A 193 5.14 -13.19 -2.16
CA HIS A 193 3.98 -12.40 -2.54
C HIS A 193 4.28 -10.89 -2.37
N PRO A 194 3.59 -10.00 -3.09
CA PRO A 194 2.55 -10.27 -4.09
C PRO A 194 3.11 -10.96 -5.33
N ARG A 195 2.35 -11.92 -5.85
CA ARG A 195 2.71 -12.74 -7.00
C ARG A 195 1.81 -12.40 -8.17
N VAL A 196 2.39 -12.06 -9.31
CA VAL A 196 1.66 -11.75 -10.55
C VAL A 196 2.24 -12.54 -11.70
N VAL A 197 1.38 -13.09 -12.55
CA VAL A 197 1.76 -13.73 -13.81
C VAL A 197 1.11 -12.94 -14.95
N PHE A 198 1.92 -12.61 -15.94
CA PHE A 198 1.54 -11.98 -17.18
C PHE A 198 1.78 -12.96 -18.31
N ASP A 199 0.79 -13.16 -19.17
CA ASP A 199 0.89 -14.00 -20.37
C ASP A 199 0.68 -13.12 -21.60
N THR A 200 1.35 -13.43 -22.72
CA THR A 200 1.14 -12.66 -23.95
C THR A 200 -0.32 -12.66 -24.35
N THR A 201 -0.89 -11.49 -24.64
CA THR A 201 -2.25 -11.36 -25.15
C THR A 201 -2.32 -12.07 -26.49
N THR A 202 -2.89 -13.28 -26.50
CA THR A 202 -3.19 -13.98 -27.74
C THR A 202 -4.36 -13.24 -28.36
N GLU A 203 -4.08 -12.40 -29.38
CA GLU A 203 -5.13 -11.94 -30.28
C GLU A 203 -5.90 -13.17 -30.72
N SER A 204 -7.16 -13.25 -30.30
CA SER A 204 -8.01 -14.37 -30.64
C SER A 204 -8.26 -14.29 -32.14
N GLN A 205 -7.42 -15.00 -32.91
CA GLN A 205 -7.68 -15.31 -34.30
C GLN A 205 -8.93 -16.17 -34.33
N GLN A 206 -10.07 -15.47 -34.34
CA GLN A 206 -11.37 -16.02 -34.63
C GLN A 206 -11.20 -16.88 -35.88
N PRO A 207 -11.41 -18.21 -35.81
CA PRO A 207 -11.14 -19.06 -36.95
C PRO A 207 -12.07 -18.63 -38.07
N ASP A 208 -11.49 -18.09 -39.15
CA ASP A 208 -12.21 -17.73 -40.35
C ASP A 208 -12.66 -19.05 -41.02
N GLN A 209 -13.77 -19.61 -40.52
CA GLN A 209 -14.46 -20.75 -41.13
C GLN A 209 -15.21 -20.29 -42.38
N GLN A 210 -14.48 -19.68 -43.32
CA GLN A 210 -14.92 -19.44 -44.67
C GLN A 210 -14.44 -20.57 -45.58
N SER A 211 -14.99 -21.76 -45.35
CA SER A 211 -15.02 -22.81 -46.38
C SER A 211 -15.95 -22.35 -47.51
N PRO A 212 -15.46 -22.16 -48.74
CA PRO A 212 -16.30 -21.72 -49.84
C PRO A 212 -17.22 -22.86 -50.29
N SER A 213 -18.51 -22.72 -50.03
CA SER A 213 -19.54 -23.56 -50.66
C SER A 213 -19.91 -22.95 -52.02
N PRO A 214 -19.85 -23.70 -53.13
CA PRO A 214 -20.21 -23.17 -54.44
C PRO A 214 -21.72 -23.07 -54.63
N ASP A 215 -22.12 -21.99 -55.32
CA ASP A 215 -23.36 -21.82 -56.07
C ASP A 215 -24.71 -22.21 -55.43
N ARG A 216 -25.44 -21.18 -54.98
CA ARG A 216 -26.84 -21.05 -55.41
C ARG A 216 -27.20 -19.59 -55.70
N ALA A 217 -27.36 -19.28 -56.98
CA ALA A 217 -27.86 -17.99 -57.41
C ALA A 217 -29.28 -17.73 -56.88
N THR A 218 -29.45 -16.64 -56.15
CA THR A 218 -30.76 -16.04 -55.86
C THR A 218 -30.66 -14.56 -56.14
N SER A 219 -31.06 -14.18 -57.35
CA SER A 219 -31.25 -12.78 -57.74
C SER A 219 -32.34 -12.13 -56.88
N SER A 220 -32.06 -10.98 -56.26
CA SER A 220 -33.10 -10.06 -55.80
C SER A 220 -32.71 -8.62 -56.19
N PRO A 221 -33.62 -7.77 -56.70
CA PRO A 221 -33.23 -6.73 -57.66
C PRO A 221 -33.43 -5.31 -57.11
N PHE A 222 -32.64 -4.90 -56.11
CA PHE A 222 -32.70 -3.52 -55.58
C PHE A 222 -31.31 -3.00 -55.17
N GLY A 223 -30.98 -1.78 -55.60
CA GLY A 223 -29.99 -0.95 -54.90
C GLY A 223 -28.66 -0.62 -55.60
N ASP A 224 -28.59 -0.56 -56.94
CA ASP A 224 -27.46 0.14 -57.58
C ASP A 224 -27.53 1.64 -57.23
N THR A 225 -26.60 2.14 -56.42
CA THR A 225 -26.49 3.57 -56.08
C THR A 225 -25.02 3.99 -55.96
N ARG A 226 -24.68 5.03 -56.72
CA ARG A 226 -23.31 5.51 -56.94
C ARG A 226 -22.76 6.26 -55.72
N PRO A 227 -21.43 6.29 -55.52
CA PRO A 227 -20.81 7.04 -54.42
C PRO A 227 -20.84 8.55 -54.71
N GLY A 228 -21.69 9.28 -54.01
CA GLY A 228 -21.74 10.74 -54.06
C GLY A 228 -22.82 11.32 -53.15
N VAL A 229 -22.48 12.39 -52.42
CA VAL A 229 -23.37 13.13 -51.50
C VAL A 229 -23.73 12.41 -50.18
N VAL A 230 -22.73 12.28 -49.29
CA VAL A 230 -22.95 12.29 -47.83
C VAL A 230 -22.02 13.31 -47.17
N LEU A 231 -22.11 14.56 -47.60
CA LEU A 231 -21.44 15.70 -46.97
C LEU A 231 -22.44 16.86 -46.84
N GLY A 232 -23.33 16.75 -45.84
CA GLY A 232 -24.40 17.73 -45.62
C GLY A 232 -25.14 17.56 -44.29
N GLY A 233 -25.38 16.33 -43.83
CA GLY A 233 -26.11 16.07 -42.58
C GLY A 233 -25.37 16.44 -41.28
N VAL A 234 -24.03 16.38 -41.28
CA VAL A 234 -23.21 16.54 -40.07
C VAL A 234 -23.03 18.01 -39.64
N LEU A 235 -23.13 18.96 -40.58
CA LEU A 235 -22.90 20.39 -40.30
C LEU A 235 -24.08 21.06 -39.56
N LEU A 236 -25.32 20.55 -39.74
CA LEU A 236 -26.50 21.13 -39.11
C LEU A 236 -26.60 20.77 -37.62
N VAL A 237 -26.24 19.52 -37.27
CA VAL A 237 -26.29 19.01 -35.89
C VAL A 237 -25.22 19.69 -35.01
N THR A 238 -24.04 19.94 -35.57
CA THR A 238 -22.95 20.61 -34.83
C THR A 238 -23.25 22.08 -34.53
N LEU A 239 -23.88 22.82 -35.45
CA LEU A 239 -24.24 24.23 -35.20
C LEU A 239 -25.33 24.39 -34.13
N VAL A 240 -26.32 23.48 -34.06
CA VAL A 240 -27.36 23.50 -33.02
C VAL A 240 -26.78 23.15 -31.64
N GLY A 241 -25.88 22.16 -31.57
CA GLY A 241 -25.21 21.78 -30.32
C GLY A 241 -24.35 22.89 -29.70
N ILE A 242 -23.59 23.63 -30.53
CA ILE A 242 -22.74 24.73 -30.05
C ILE A 242 -23.59 25.90 -29.53
N ALA A 243 -24.73 26.21 -30.17
CA ALA A 243 -25.64 27.26 -29.71
C ALA A 243 -26.26 26.95 -28.34
N ALA A 244 -26.64 25.69 -28.09
CA ALA A 244 -27.17 25.25 -26.79
C ALA A 244 -26.11 25.35 -25.68
N TYR A 245 -24.87 24.92 -25.96
CA TYR A 245 -23.78 24.92 -24.98
C TYR A 245 -23.37 26.34 -24.52
N VAL A 246 -23.29 27.30 -25.44
CA VAL A 246 -22.96 28.71 -25.11
C VAL A 246 -24.11 29.41 -24.37
N GLY A 247 -25.36 28.99 -24.60
CA GLY A 247 -26.54 29.53 -23.89
C GLY A 247 -26.64 29.10 -22.42
N TRP A 248 -26.14 27.91 -22.07
CA TRP A 248 -26.11 27.42 -20.69
C TRP A 248 -25.00 28.10 -19.87
N ARG A 249 -23.81 28.29 -20.44
CA ARG A 249 -22.65 28.90 -19.76
C ARG A 249 -22.74 30.42 -19.53
N ARG A 250 -23.93 31.01 -19.65
CA ARG A 250 -24.21 32.45 -19.41
C ARG A 250 -25.38 32.67 -18.44
N ARG A 251 -25.78 31.67 -17.64
CA ARG A 251 -26.94 31.77 -16.74
C ARG A 251 -26.71 31.52 -15.25
N ASP A 252 -25.53 31.06 -14.84
CA ASP A 252 -25.19 30.84 -13.42
C ASP A 252 -24.30 31.95 -12.85
N ASP A 253 -24.64 33.21 -13.15
CA ASP A 253 -24.09 34.42 -12.52
C ASP A 253 -25.27 35.36 -12.18
N SER A 254 -26.09 35.00 -11.18
CA SER A 254 -26.89 35.95 -10.37
C SER A 254 -27.77 35.27 -9.32
N SER A 255 -27.92 35.95 -8.18
CA SER A 255 -28.74 35.59 -7.01
C SER A 255 -28.11 34.51 -6.11
N GLY A 256 -28.03 34.68 -4.80
CA GLY A 256 -28.58 35.75 -3.96
C GLY A 256 -28.99 35.15 -2.62
N SER A 257 -28.57 35.78 -1.54
CA SER A 257 -28.88 35.46 -0.14
C SER A 257 -30.27 34.88 0.12
N ASP A 258 -30.36 33.87 1.00
CA ASP A 258 -31.17 33.99 2.21
C ASP A 258 -30.74 33.01 3.31
N GLN A 259 -30.81 33.51 4.55
CA GLN A 259 -30.69 32.75 5.81
C GLN A 259 -32.06 32.82 6.50
N PRO A 260 -32.48 31.75 7.19
CA PRO A 260 -33.01 31.98 8.53
C PRO A 260 -32.49 30.97 9.58
N GLU A 261 -32.73 31.32 10.85
CA GLU A 261 -32.22 30.67 12.06
C GLU A 261 -33.02 29.44 12.53
N SER A 262 -32.43 28.75 13.54
CA SER A 262 -33.13 28.01 14.63
C SER A 262 -33.73 26.64 14.28
N VAL A 263 -33.86 25.64 15.16
CA VAL A 263 -33.81 25.52 16.64
C VAL A 263 -33.25 24.10 17.00
N ASN A 264 -32.63 23.91 18.18
CA ASN A 264 -32.40 22.67 19.01
C ASN A 264 -32.17 21.28 18.34
N GLU A 265 -31.35 20.38 18.88
CA GLU A 265 -31.67 19.58 20.08
C GLU A 265 -30.43 18.89 20.67
N ALA A 266 -30.46 18.62 21.99
CA ALA A 266 -29.44 17.83 22.68
C ALA A 266 -29.87 16.35 22.72
N GLY A 267 -28.93 15.44 22.50
CA GLY A 267 -29.16 14.00 22.53
C GLY A 267 -27.98 13.28 23.17
N ASP A 268 -28.14 12.94 24.45
CA ASP A 268 -27.28 12.04 25.21
C ASP A 268 -27.81 10.60 25.01
N ALA A 269 -26.93 9.66 24.62
CA ALA A 269 -27.17 8.22 24.73
C ALA A 269 -25.91 7.39 24.42
N ASP A 270 -25.51 6.69 25.45
CA ASP A 270 -24.52 5.65 25.66
C ASP A 270 -24.62 4.38 24.77
N ASP A 271 -23.64 3.50 24.98
CA ASP A 271 -23.69 2.02 24.94
C ASP A 271 -23.34 1.20 23.67
N GLN A 272 -22.10 0.70 23.69
CA GLN A 272 -21.60 -0.67 23.47
C GLN A 272 -22.02 -1.59 22.29
N THR A 273 -20.97 -2.03 21.59
CA THR A 273 -20.56 -3.45 21.38
C THR A 273 -21.56 -4.51 20.89
N GLN A 274 -21.24 -5.11 19.73
CA GLN A 274 -21.46 -6.55 19.53
C GLN A 274 -20.38 -7.19 18.65
N ALA A 275 -19.86 -8.33 19.09
CA ALA A 275 -18.85 -9.14 18.40
C ALA A 275 -19.49 -10.07 17.35
N PRO A 276 -18.66 -10.87 16.65
CA PRO A 276 -18.93 -12.32 16.70
C PRO A 276 -17.71 -13.16 17.10
N ALA A 277 -17.99 -14.36 17.63
CA ALA A 277 -17.01 -15.31 18.17
C ALA A 277 -17.09 -16.71 17.48
N GLY A 278 -16.12 -17.58 17.80
CA GLY A 278 -16.00 -19.01 17.44
C GLY A 278 -15.11 -19.29 16.21
N GLU A 279 -14.30 -20.37 16.07
CA GLU A 279 -13.93 -21.57 16.88
C GLU A 279 -12.76 -22.28 16.11
N ASP A 280 -11.81 -23.08 16.66
CA ASP A 280 -11.46 -23.41 18.05
C ASP A 280 -10.01 -24.00 18.21
N ALA A 281 -9.36 -23.74 19.36
CA ALA A 281 -8.40 -24.57 20.14
C ALA A 281 -7.10 -25.20 19.51
N PRO A 282 -6.23 -25.90 20.30
CA PRO A 282 -5.38 -25.28 21.33
C PRO A 282 -3.91 -25.80 21.34
N THR A 283 -3.02 -25.10 22.04
CA THR A 283 -1.80 -25.71 22.65
C THR A 283 -1.50 -25.07 24.00
N ASP A 284 -1.86 -25.75 25.08
CA ASP A 284 -1.16 -25.59 26.36
C ASP A 284 0.28 -26.10 26.22
N ASP A 285 1.23 -25.40 26.83
CA ASP A 285 2.54 -25.98 27.15
C ASP A 285 2.97 -25.50 28.54
N VAL A 286 2.83 -26.40 29.52
CA VAL A 286 3.20 -26.15 30.92
C VAL A 286 4.15 -27.26 31.37
N ALA A 287 5.43 -26.92 31.55
CA ALA A 287 6.24 -27.46 32.64
C ALA A 287 7.64 -26.80 32.74
N THR A 288 7.85 -26.00 33.79
CA THR A 288 8.97 -26.22 34.73
C THR A 288 8.50 -25.70 36.09
N GLY A 289 8.51 -26.57 37.11
CA GLY A 289 7.80 -26.31 38.37
C GLY A 289 8.61 -25.52 39.41
N GLY A 290 7.89 -24.81 40.28
CA GLY A 290 8.44 -24.10 41.44
C GLY A 290 7.71 -22.80 41.74
N ALA A 291 6.49 -22.89 42.32
CA ALA A 291 5.62 -21.75 42.68
C ALA A 291 5.66 -20.61 41.64
N VAL A 292 5.49 -20.99 40.37
CA VAL A 292 5.71 -20.10 39.24
C VAL A 292 4.48 -19.22 39.11
N LEU A 293 4.59 -17.98 39.60
CA LEU A 293 3.62 -16.90 39.36
C LEU A 293 3.23 -16.92 37.87
N THR A 294 1.93 -16.95 37.63
CA THR A 294 1.32 -16.84 36.30
C THR A 294 1.66 -15.48 35.70
N ASP A 295 1.55 -15.35 34.38
CA ASP A 295 1.86 -14.08 33.71
C ASP A 295 1.07 -12.88 34.29
N PRO A 296 -0.24 -12.98 34.65
CA PRO A 296 -0.96 -11.93 35.36
C PRO A 296 -0.41 -11.61 36.76
N GLU A 297 -0.16 -12.62 37.60
CA GLU A 297 0.36 -12.43 38.97
C GLU A 297 1.73 -11.72 38.97
N ARG A 298 2.57 -11.97 37.96
CA ARG A 298 3.85 -11.24 37.80
C ARG A 298 3.64 -9.77 37.47
N VAL A 299 2.66 -9.44 36.64
CA VAL A 299 2.33 -8.05 36.30
C VAL A 299 1.81 -7.32 37.54
N GLN A 300 1.00 -7.98 38.36
CA GLN A 300 0.56 -7.45 39.66
C GLN A 300 1.75 -7.18 40.60
N ASP A 301 2.62 -8.17 40.86
CA ASP A 301 3.82 -7.99 41.70
C ASP A 301 4.70 -6.81 41.20
N LEU A 302 4.85 -6.67 39.88
CA LEU A 302 5.64 -5.59 39.28
C LEU A 302 4.98 -4.22 39.43
N LEU A 303 3.65 -4.13 39.32
CA LEU A 303 2.90 -2.89 39.57
C LEU A 303 2.98 -2.48 41.04
N GLU A 304 2.80 -3.42 41.99
CA GLU A 304 2.97 -3.17 43.43
C GLU A 304 4.37 -2.64 43.74
N ALA A 305 5.42 -3.28 43.21
CA ALA A 305 6.80 -2.87 43.39
C ALA A 305 7.12 -1.47 42.81
N ASN A 306 6.35 -1.01 41.82
CA ASN A 306 6.51 0.32 41.19
C ASN A 306 5.50 1.37 41.70
N GLY A 307 4.81 1.11 42.81
CA GLY A 307 3.90 2.06 43.44
C GLY A 307 2.52 2.13 42.76
N GLY A 308 2.02 0.98 42.31
CA GLY A 308 0.68 0.77 41.79
C GLY A 308 0.49 1.10 40.31
N ARG A 309 1.52 1.63 39.62
CA ARG A 309 1.41 2.04 38.22
C ARG A 309 2.71 1.97 37.43
N MET A 310 2.64 1.56 36.16
CA MET A 310 3.79 1.41 35.28
C MET A 310 3.39 1.56 33.81
N ARG A 311 4.30 1.98 32.94
CA ARG A 311 4.00 2.05 31.49
C ARG A 311 4.01 0.65 30.89
N GLN A 312 3.05 0.37 30.00
CA GLN A 312 2.93 -0.93 29.33
C GLN A 312 4.21 -1.34 28.57
N ALA A 313 4.94 -0.37 28.01
CA ALA A 313 6.23 -0.62 27.36
C ALA A 313 7.29 -1.11 28.38
N ALA A 314 7.37 -0.51 29.56
CA ALA A 314 8.31 -0.92 30.59
C ALA A 314 7.98 -2.30 31.18
N ILE A 315 6.69 -2.69 31.23
CA ILE A 315 6.28 -4.07 31.58
C ILE A 315 6.75 -5.07 30.52
N ALA A 316 6.71 -4.69 29.23
CA ALA A 316 7.24 -5.53 28.16
C ALA A 316 8.78 -5.68 28.25
N ASP A 317 9.49 -4.58 28.54
CA ASP A 317 10.94 -4.57 28.70
C ASP A 317 11.42 -5.39 29.91
N GLU A 318 10.74 -5.28 31.06
CA GLU A 318 11.13 -5.98 32.31
C GLU A 318 11.01 -7.51 32.19
N PHE A 319 9.97 -8.00 31.50
CA PHE A 319 9.74 -9.44 31.31
C PHE A 319 10.27 -10.02 29.99
N ASP A 320 10.95 -9.21 29.16
CA ASP A 320 11.37 -9.56 27.79
C ASP A 320 10.20 -10.14 26.95
N TRP A 321 9.03 -9.52 27.08
CA TRP A 321 7.80 -9.95 26.41
C TRP A 321 7.61 -9.23 25.07
N SER A 322 7.12 -9.97 24.07
CA SER A 322 6.68 -9.35 22.83
C SER A 322 5.51 -8.40 23.09
N ALA A 323 5.42 -7.31 22.31
CA ALA A 323 4.31 -6.35 22.41
C ALA A 323 2.93 -7.03 22.28
N SER A 324 2.83 -8.14 21.55
CA SER A 324 1.61 -8.95 21.45
C SER A 324 1.32 -9.76 22.72
N LYS A 325 2.33 -10.36 23.36
CA LYS A 325 2.15 -11.06 24.65
C LYS A 325 1.77 -10.05 25.75
N THR A 326 2.49 -8.95 25.87
CA THR A 326 2.17 -7.91 26.86
C THR A 326 0.78 -7.33 26.63
N SER A 327 0.38 -7.04 25.39
CA SER A 327 -0.97 -6.55 25.10
C SER A 327 -2.06 -7.58 25.40
N ARG A 328 -1.77 -8.88 25.27
CA ARG A 328 -2.73 -9.95 25.61
C ARG A 328 -2.86 -10.13 27.12
N VAL A 329 -1.77 -10.18 27.87
CA VAL A 329 -1.80 -10.34 29.33
C VAL A 329 -2.47 -9.11 29.98
N ILE A 330 -2.08 -7.91 29.57
CA ILE A 330 -2.70 -6.66 30.04
C ILE A 330 -4.17 -6.59 29.61
N GLY A 331 -4.51 -6.99 28.38
CA GLY A 331 -5.90 -7.04 27.92
C GLY A 331 -6.76 -7.93 28.80
N ASN A 332 -6.33 -9.17 29.03
CA ASN A 332 -7.02 -10.10 29.93
C ASN A 332 -7.23 -9.52 31.34
N MET A 333 -6.20 -8.89 31.93
CA MET A 333 -6.31 -8.31 33.28
C MET A 333 -7.24 -7.09 33.35
N VAL A 334 -7.31 -6.29 32.27
CA VAL A 334 -8.29 -5.20 32.13
C VAL A 334 -9.71 -5.78 32.00
N ASP A 335 -9.89 -6.82 31.17
CA ASP A 335 -11.19 -7.51 31.00
C ASP A 335 -11.64 -8.21 32.30
N GLU A 336 -10.70 -8.64 33.15
CA GLU A 336 -10.92 -9.19 34.49
C GLU A 336 -11.10 -8.12 35.58
N GLY A 337 -10.94 -6.84 35.27
CA GLY A 337 -11.12 -5.72 36.21
C GLY A 337 -10.07 -5.66 37.33
N THR A 338 -8.84 -6.13 37.08
CA THR A 338 -7.74 -6.07 38.08
C THR A 338 -6.79 -4.89 37.87
N ILE A 339 -6.78 -4.31 36.66
CA ILE A 339 -5.96 -3.14 36.30
C ILE A 339 -6.72 -2.24 35.33
N GLU A 340 -6.47 -0.94 35.41
CA GLU A 340 -6.92 0.04 34.44
C GLU A 340 -5.81 0.40 33.43
N LYS A 341 -6.23 0.99 32.30
CA LYS A 341 -5.34 1.38 31.19
C LYS A 341 -5.63 2.81 30.72
N LEU A 342 -4.75 3.74 31.08
CA LEU A 342 -4.86 5.15 30.72
C LEU A 342 -3.91 5.51 29.56
N GLN A 343 -4.41 6.26 28.58
CA GLN A 343 -3.62 6.73 27.45
C GLN A 343 -2.79 7.96 27.84
N LEU A 344 -1.47 7.81 27.96
CA LEU A 344 -0.54 8.91 28.25
C LEU A 344 0.24 9.31 26.98
N GLY A 345 -0.39 10.15 26.16
CA GLY A 345 0.18 10.57 24.88
C GLY A 345 0.23 9.41 23.89
N ARG A 346 1.43 8.92 23.54
CA ARG A 346 1.63 7.77 22.63
C ARG A 346 1.86 6.44 23.34
N GLU A 347 1.93 6.43 24.67
CA GLU A 347 2.15 5.24 25.49
C GLU A 347 0.93 4.98 26.38
N ASN A 348 0.76 3.72 26.83
CA ASN A 348 -0.26 3.36 27.81
C ASN A 348 0.38 3.31 29.21
N LEU A 349 -0.24 3.99 30.16
CA LEU A 349 0.00 3.78 31.59
C LEU A 349 -0.99 2.71 32.08
N ILE A 350 -0.47 1.78 32.87
CA ILE A 350 -1.23 0.72 33.53
C ILE A 350 -1.20 1.03 35.01
N GLU A 351 -2.34 0.97 35.69
CA GLU A 351 -2.44 1.12 37.15
C GLU A 351 -3.47 0.14 37.73
N PHE A 352 -3.46 -0.08 39.04
CA PHE A 352 -4.50 -0.89 39.68
C PHE A 352 -5.86 -0.20 39.57
N ASP A 353 -6.92 -1.00 39.48
CA ASP A 353 -8.28 -0.49 39.67
C ASP A 353 -8.49 -0.17 41.17
N ASP A 354 -8.82 1.08 41.48
CA ASP A 354 -9.09 1.57 42.85
C ASP A 354 -10.51 1.15 43.34
N ALA A 355 -10.93 -0.07 42.98
CA ALA A 355 -12.24 -0.64 43.29
C ALA A 355 -12.34 -1.17 44.75
N ASP A 356 -12.09 -0.28 45.72
CA ASP A 356 -12.19 -0.57 47.16
C ASP A 356 -12.87 0.61 47.93
N GLU A 357 -14.13 0.92 47.60
CA GLU A 357 -15.14 1.51 48.53
C GLU A 357 -16.59 1.03 48.23
#